data_AF-A0A424Y8B1-F1
#
_entry.id   AF-A0A424Y8B1-F1
#
_cell.length_a   1.000
_cell.length_b   1.000
_cell.length_c   1.000
_cell.angle_alpha   90.00
_cell.angle_beta   90.00
_cell.angle_gamma   90.00
#
_symmetry.space_group_name_H-M   'P 1'
#
loop_
_entity.id
_entity.type
_entity.pdbx_description
1 polymer ?
#
loop_
_entity_poly.entity_id
_entity_poly.type
_entity_poly.pdbx_seq_one_letter_code
_entity_poly.pdbx_strand_id
1 'polypeptide(L)'
;MPYLTGILFGALISLLNFRLLYLTLDRAVTMSPGKAQKYVTFRYMIRYALTAAVLLVSLKSTDINALGTVIGLLMIKLVILKQNLFNDPTYFKNIFKGKEEK
;
A
#
# COMPACT_ATOMS: atom_id res chain seq x y z
N MET A 1 7.21 25.28 -3.84
CA MET A 1 5.92 24.60 -4.12
C MET A 1 5.71 23.44 -3.13
N PRO A 2 5.25 23.71 -1.89
CA PRO A 2 5.16 22.70 -0.81
C PRO A 2 4.21 21.52 -1.11
N TYR A 3 3.33 21.68 -2.10
CA TYR A 3 2.46 20.61 -2.59
C TYR A 3 3.22 19.52 -3.35
N LEU A 4 4.16 19.91 -4.23
CA LEU A 4 4.92 18.95 -5.04
C LEU A 4 5.88 18.13 -4.18
N THR A 5 6.51 18.77 -3.18
CA THR A 5 7.37 18.09 -2.21
C THR A 5 6.58 17.10 -1.37
N GLY A 6 5.37 17.45 -0.91
CA GLY A 6 4.45 16.52 -0.25
C GLY A 6 4.08 15.33 -1.12
N ILE A 7 3.66 15.58 -2.37
CA ILE A 7 3.29 14.50 -3.30
C ILE A 7 4.47 13.55 -3.54
N LEU A 8 5.66 14.07 -3.84
CA LEU A 8 6.86 13.25 -4.06
C LEU A 8 7.23 12.45 -2.82
N PHE A 9 7.19 13.08 -1.63
CA PHE A 9 7.45 12.41 -0.37
C PHE A 9 6.47 11.26 -0.13
N GLY A 10 5.16 11.52 -0.25
CA GLY A 10 4.12 10.50 -0.12
C GLY A 10 4.27 9.38 -1.16
N ALA A 11 4.62 9.72 -2.40
CA ALA A 11 4.80 8.75 -3.48
C ALA A 11 5.98 7.82 -3.22
N LEU A 12 7.13 8.33 -2.77
CA LEU A 12 8.30 7.51 -2.39
C LEU A 12 7.95 6.53 -1.27
N ILE A 13 7.22 6.99 -0.26
CA ILE A 13 6.76 6.14 0.84
C ILE A 13 5.75 5.09 0.35
N SER A 14 4.85 5.47 -0.57
CA SER A 14 3.91 4.52 -1.16
C SER A 14 4.64 3.40 -1.91
N LEU A 15 5.73 3.73 -2.61
CA LEU A 15 6.55 2.78 -3.35
C LEU A 15 7.27 1.82 -2.40
N LEU A 16 7.83 2.37 -1.31
CA LEU A 16 8.44 1.56 -0.27
C LEU A 16 7.43 0.58 0.35
N ASN A 17 6.23 1.06 0.72
CA ASN A 17 5.14 0.23 1.25
C ASN A 17 4.71 -0.87 0.27
N PHE A 18 4.65 -0.55 -1.02
CA PHE A 18 4.33 -1.52 -2.06
C PHE A 18 5.42 -2.60 -2.18
N ARG A 19 6.70 -2.22 -2.15
CA ARG A 19 7.80 -3.17 -2.16
C ARG A 19 7.85 -4.04 -0.91
N LEU A 20 7.54 -3.48 0.26
CA LEU A 20 7.38 -4.23 1.52
C LEU A 20 6.27 -5.25 1.42
N LEU A 21 5.15 -4.91 0.77
CA LEU A 21 4.06 -5.85 0.52
C LEU A 21 4.53 -7.00 -0.38
N TYR A 22 5.20 -6.69 -1.50
CA TYR A 22 5.75 -7.71 -2.40
C TYR A 22 6.63 -8.71 -1.65
N LEU A 23 7.62 -8.22 -0.89
CA LEU A 23 8.53 -9.08 -0.11
C LEU A 23 7.81 -9.89 0.97
N THR A 24 6.74 -9.32 1.54
CA THR A 24 5.94 -10.02 2.55
C THR A 24 5.21 -11.18 1.93
N LEU A 25 4.58 -10.98 0.76
CA LEU A 25 3.86 -12.03 0.05
C LEU A 25 4.80 -13.12 -0.46
N ASP A 26 5.89 -12.72 -1.14
CA ASP A 26 6.92 -13.61 -1.66
C ASP A 26 7.46 -14.58 -0.59
N ARG A 27 7.68 -14.08 0.62
CA ARG A 27 8.08 -14.93 1.74
C ARG A 27 6.91 -15.70 2.36
N ALA A 28 5.74 -15.09 2.53
CA ALA A 28 4.61 -15.71 3.24
C ALA A 28 4.06 -16.94 2.51
N VAL A 29 4.10 -16.98 1.17
CA VAL A 29 3.60 -18.11 0.38
C VAL A 29 4.43 -19.39 0.55
N THR A 30 5.68 -19.28 1.03
CA THR A 30 6.55 -20.43 1.30
C THR A 30 6.46 -20.94 2.74
N MET A 31 5.70 -20.25 3.60
CA MET A 31 5.56 -20.59 5.02
C MET A 31 4.32 -21.44 5.29
N SER A 32 4.34 -22.24 6.36
CA SER A 32 3.13 -22.91 6.83
C SER A 32 2.07 -21.89 7.30
N PRO A 33 0.76 -22.19 7.19
CA PRO A 33 -0.30 -21.20 7.41
C PRO A 33 -0.21 -20.44 8.74
N GLY A 34 0.08 -21.14 9.84
CA GLY A 34 0.21 -20.50 11.16
C GLY A 34 1.43 -19.57 11.28
N LYS A 35 2.54 -19.89 10.59
CA LYS A 35 3.73 -19.03 10.55
C LYS A 35 3.53 -17.85 9.60
N ALA A 36 2.92 -18.10 8.44
CA ALA A 36 2.56 -17.09 7.45
C ALA A 36 1.66 -16.02 8.07
N GLN A 37 0.61 -16.41 8.81
CA GLN A 37 -0.30 -15.48 9.45
C GLN A 37 0.43 -14.52 10.41
N LYS A 38 1.24 -15.05 11.33
CA LYS A 38 2.01 -14.23 12.28
C LYS A 38 2.97 -13.29 11.56
N TYR A 39 3.69 -13.81 10.55
CA TYR A 39 4.63 -13.03 9.76
C TYR A 39 3.97 -11.88 9.00
N VAL A 40 2.86 -12.16 8.31
CA VAL A 40 2.09 -11.15 7.56
C VAL A 40 1.52 -10.10 8.52
N THR A 41 0.93 -10.49 9.65
CA THR A 41 0.38 -9.55 10.64
C THR A 41 1.45 -8.58 11.14
N PHE A 42 2.63 -9.09 11.53
CA PHE A 42 3.72 -8.25 12.01
C PHE A 42 4.23 -7.28 10.92
N ARG A 43 4.40 -7.78 9.69
CA ARG A 43 4.77 -6.94 8.53
C ARG A 43 3.72 -5.85 8.25
N TYR A 44 2.45 -6.17 8.47
CA TYR A 44 1.35 -5.23 8.31
C TYR A 44 1.39 -4.11 9.36
N MET A 45 1.74 -4.44 10.61
CA MET A 45 1.97 -3.44 11.66
C MET A 45 3.11 -2.49 11.33
N ILE A 46 4.23 -3.01 10.81
CA ILE A 46 5.37 -2.18 10.38
C ILE A 46 4.94 -1.16 9.32
N ARG A 47 4.17 -1.60 8.31
CA ARG A 47 3.66 -0.70 7.27
C ARG A 47 2.75 0.40 7.84
N TYR A 48 1.92 0.08 8.83
CA TYR A 48 1.10 1.08 9.51
C TYR A 48 1.94 2.06 10.32
N ALA A 49 2.96 1.59 11.03
CA ALA A 49 3.89 2.45 11.75
C ALA A 49 4.63 3.40 10.80
N LEU A 50 5.11 2.91 9.65
CA LEU A 50 5.73 3.74 8.61
C LEU A 50 4.77 4.80 8.06
N THR A 51 3.53 4.39 7.78
CA THR A 51 2.51 5.31 7.26
C THR A 51 2.18 6.39 8.30
N ALA A 52 2.01 6.02 9.57
CA ALA A 52 1.78 6.97 10.66
C ALA A 52 2.95 7.93 10.85
N ALA A 53 4.19 7.44 10.86
CA ALA A 53 5.38 8.26 10.97
C ALA A 53 5.46 9.32 9.86
N VAL A 54 5.15 8.92 8.62
CA VAL A 54 5.16 9.81 7.45
C VAL A 54 4.09 10.89 7.54
N LEU A 55 2.88 10.54 8.00
CA LEU A 55 1.83 11.52 8.26
C LEU A 55 2.22 12.50 9.37
N LEU A 56 2.82 12.02 10.47
CA LEU A 56 3.27 12.87 11.57
C LEU A 56 4.38 13.83 11.13
N VAL A 57 5.35 13.37 10.35
CA VAL A 57 6.41 14.23 9.79
C VAL A 57 5.80 15.28 8.86
N SER A 58 4.85 14.88 8.01
CA SER A 58 4.19 15.79 7.09
C SER A 58 3.29 16.82 7.76
N LEU A 59 2.78 16.56 8.96
CA LEU A 59 2.00 17.52 9.74
C LEU A 59 2.89 18.49 10.53
N LYS A 60 4.10 18.07 10.91
CA LYS A 60 5.05 18.88 11.68
C LYS A 60 5.92 19.78 10.81
N SER A 61 6.18 19.40 9.56
CA SER A 61 7.01 20.18 8.64
C SER A 61 6.22 21.31 8.01
N THR A 62 6.78 22.52 7.99
CA THR A 62 6.24 23.69 7.27
C THR A 62 6.48 23.62 5.76
N ASP A 63 7.43 22.78 5.32
CA ASP A 63 7.88 22.68 3.92
C ASP A 63 7.15 21.58 3.12
N ILE A 64 6.42 20.72 3.83
CA ILE A 64 5.72 19.56 3.27
C ILE A 64 4.22 19.77 3.46
N ASN A 65 3.48 19.81 2.36
CA ASN A 65 2.02 19.84 2.44
C ASN A 65 1.44 18.47 2.80
N ALA A 66 0.71 18.38 3.91
CA ALA A 66 0.06 17.15 4.38
C ALA A 66 -0.94 16.54 3.39
N LEU A 67 -1.75 17.36 2.70
CA LEU A 67 -2.68 16.86 1.70
C LEU A 67 -1.93 16.28 0.49
N GLY A 68 -0.86 16.96 0.05
CA GLY A 68 0.04 16.44 -0.99
C GLY A 68 0.62 15.07 -0.62
N THR A 69 1.08 14.91 0.61
CA THR A 69 1.60 13.62 1.12
C THR A 69 0.53 12.53 1.10
N VAL A 70 -0.71 12.82 1.53
CA VAL A 70 -1.81 11.84 1.49
C VAL A 70 -2.14 11.43 0.06
N ILE A 71 -2.17 12.37 -0.88
CA ILE A 71 -2.37 12.08 -2.31
C ILE A 71 -1.25 11.16 -2.82
N GLY A 72 0.01 11.50 -2.54
CA GLY A 72 1.16 10.68 -2.90
C GLY A 72 1.11 9.27 -2.31
N LEU A 73 0.70 9.14 -1.05
CA LEU A 73 0.56 7.84 -0.36
C LEU A 73 -0.46 6.92 -1.02
N LEU A 74 -1.54 7.48 -1.56
CA LEU A 74 -2.62 6.75 -2.22
C LEU A 74 -2.36 6.50 -3.71
N MET A 75 -1.45 7.25 -4.31
CA MET A 75 -1.21 7.27 -5.76
C MET A 75 -0.95 5.87 -6.34
N ILE A 76 -0.04 5.09 -5.75
CA ILE A 76 0.26 3.73 -6.23
C ILE A 76 -0.97 2.82 -6.17
N LYS A 77 -1.76 2.89 -5.10
CA LYS A 77 -2.98 2.07 -4.99
C LYS A 77 -3.98 2.41 -6.08
N LEU A 78 -4.17 3.71 -6.36
CA LEU A 78 -5.07 4.17 -7.41
C LEU A 78 -4.59 3.75 -8.80
N VAL A 79 -3.29 3.85 -9.08
CA VAL A 79 -2.71 3.42 -10.37
C VAL A 79 -2.88 1.91 -10.56
N ILE A 80 -2.55 1.10 -9.55
CA ILE A 80 -2.72 -0.36 -9.60
C ILE A 80 -4.20 -0.71 -9.76
N LEU A 81 -5.08 -0.09 -8.98
CA LEU A 81 -6.52 -0.30 -9.08
C LEU A 81 -6.99 0.04 -10.49
N LYS A 82 -6.63 1.20 -11.03
CA LYS A 82 -7.00 1.61 -12.38
C LYS A 82 -6.50 0.59 -13.42
N GLN A 83 -5.24 0.19 -13.33
CA GLN A 83 -4.63 -0.72 -14.30
C GLN A 83 -5.27 -2.11 -14.28
N ASN A 84 -5.63 -2.64 -13.11
CA ASN A 84 -6.25 -3.96 -13.00
C ASN A 84 -7.76 -3.92 -13.21
N LEU A 85 -8.43 -2.82 -12.84
CA LEU A 85 -9.89 -2.68 -12.94
C LEU A 85 -10.35 -2.37 -14.37
N PHE A 86 -9.71 -1.40 -15.03
CA PHE A 86 -10.21 -0.90 -16.33
C PHE A 86 -9.73 -1.72 -17.53
N ASN A 87 -8.62 -2.46 -17.40
CA ASN A 87 -8.13 -3.27 -18.52
C ASN A 87 -8.79 -4.65 -18.61
N ASP A 88 -9.40 -5.14 -17.54
CA ASP A 88 -9.94 -6.50 -17.55
C ASP A 88 -11.16 -6.62 -16.60
N PRO A 89 -12.37 -6.27 -17.09
CA PRO A 89 -13.61 -6.39 -16.33
C PRO A 89 -13.93 -7.84 -15.90
N THR A 90 -13.24 -8.83 -16.46
CA THR A 90 -13.33 -10.25 -16.10
C THR A 90 -12.65 -10.59 -14.77
N TYR A 91 -11.72 -9.76 -14.25
CA TYR A 91 -11.10 -9.98 -12.92
C TYR A 91 -12.13 -9.99 -11.78
N PHE A 92 -13.13 -9.11 -11.83
CA PHE A 92 -14.18 -9.07 -10.81
C PHE A 92 -14.99 -10.37 -10.79
N LYS A 93 -15.29 -10.92 -11.97
CA LYS A 93 -16.08 -12.16 -12.09
C LYS A 93 -15.37 -13.35 -11.43
N ASN A 94 -14.05 -13.45 -11.55
CA ASN A 94 -13.27 -14.53 -10.94
C ASN A 94 -13.06 -14.37 -9.42
N ILE A 95 -12.93 -13.13 -8.92
CA ILE A 95 -12.82 -12.86 -7.47
C ILE A 95 -14.11 -13.23 -6.74
N PHE A 96 -15.27 -12.94 -7.33
CA PHE A 96 -16.56 -13.29 -6.72
C PHE A 96 -16.90 -14.79 -6.86
N LYS A 97 -16.53 -15.42 -7.99
CA LYS A 97 -16.79 -16.85 -8.22
C LYS A 97 -16.04 -17.77 -7.23
N GLY A 98 -14.83 -17.39 -6.80
CA GLY A 98 -14.08 -18.14 -5.79
C GLY A 98 -14.69 -18.18 -4.38
N LYS A 99 -15.77 -17.41 -4.12
CA LYS A 99 -16.54 -17.48 -2.87
C LYS A 99 -17.74 -18.42 -2.94
N GLU A 100 -18.16 -18.87 -4.13
CA GLU A 100 -19.34 -19.74 -4.28
C GLU A 100 -19.01 -21.24 -4.20
N GLU A 101 -17.73 -21.63 -4.27
CA GLU A 101 -17.29 -23.03 -4.20
C GLU A 101 -16.84 -23.48 -2.79
N LYS A 102 -17.24 -22.77 -1.73
CA LYS A 102 -16.98 -23.18 -0.33
C LYS A 102 -18.26 -23.30 0.48
#